data_AF-A0A7C7N9C6-F1
#
_entry.id   AF-A0A7C7N9C6-F1
#
_cell.length_a   1.000
_cell.length_b   1.000
_cell.length_c   1.000
_cell.angle_alpha   90.00
_cell.angle_beta   90.00
_cell.angle_gamma   90.00
#
_symmetry.space_group_name_H-M   'P 1'
#
loop_
_entity.id
_entity.type
_entity.pdbx_description
1 polymer ?
#
loop_
_entity_poly.entity_id
_entity_poly.type
_entity_poly.pdbx_seq_one_letter_code
_entity_poly.pdbx_strand_id
1 'polypeptide(L)'
;MFYSNKLTGVVVLGLITVLFSVVGCESDSSNDASSTSIAIAPNEPTVAEINADRGDACECVNSTLVKIDVFTEEMNAGVYKTSQDLNAGLAIAMSGCMELKNHQEADKAWSLEMSGCEAFSQVRDAMMVVRDNALVLKEAEQDQFAKEVVKENGKGASGILDRLRDGTQSN
;
A
#
# COMPACT_ATOMS: atom_id res chain seq x y z
N MET A 1 -19.25 49.62 16.16
CA MET A 1 -17.98 49.66 16.90
C MET A 1 -17.03 48.69 16.22
N PHE A 2 -16.17 49.19 15.33
CA PHE A 2 -15.08 48.42 14.73
C PHE A 2 -13.79 49.02 15.24
N TYR A 3 -13.04 48.27 16.05
CA TYR A 3 -11.74 48.68 16.53
C TYR A 3 -10.68 48.28 15.51
N SER A 4 -10.08 49.30 14.90
CA SER A 4 -8.80 49.22 14.20
C SER A 4 -7.70 48.91 15.20
N ASN A 5 -6.80 47.97 14.87
CA ASN A 5 -5.46 47.95 15.43
C ASN A 5 -4.45 47.81 14.30
N LYS A 6 -3.70 48.89 14.08
CA LYS A 6 -2.46 48.91 13.30
C LYS A 6 -1.35 48.40 14.19
N LEU A 7 -0.54 47.46 13.71
CA LEU A 7 0.81 47.26 14.22
C LEU A 7 1.77 47.14 13.04
N THR A 8 2.49 48.24 12.81
CA THR A 8 3.72 48.35 12.05
C THR A 8 4.87 47.65 12.80
N GLY A 9 5.69 46.87 12.10
CA GLY A 9 6.92 46.30 12.64
C GLY A 9 7.78 45.65 11.54
N VAL A 10 8.71 46.43 11.01
CA VAL A 10 9.83 46.03 10.13
C VAL A 10 10.83 45.17 10.90
N VAL A 11 11.68 44.40 10.19
CA VAL A 11 13.02 43.82 10.54
C VAL A 11 13.01 42.28 10.41
N VAL A 12 13.93 41.56 9.73
CA VAL A 12 15.10 41.84 8.87
C VAL A 12 15.37 40.52 8.10
N LEU A 13 15.78 40.63 6.83
CA LEU A 13 16.35 39.55 6.02
C LEU A 13 17.64 39.00 6.67
N GLY A 14 17.72 37.69 6.86
CA GLY A 14 18.94 36.98 7.24
C GLY A 14 19.26 35.84 6.26
N LEU A 15 19.94 36.19 5.16
CA LEU A 15 20.64 35.27 4.27
C LEU A 15 21.80 34.60 5.03
N ILE A 16 21.77 33.29 5.19
CA ILE A 16 22.96 32.51 5.58
C ILE A 16 23.29 31.57 4.43
N THR A 17 24.21 32.05 3.59
CA THR A 17 24.96 31.23 2.64
C THR A 17 26.19 30.70 3.38
N VAL A 18 26.30 29.38 3.53
CA VAL A 18 27.56 28.74 3.95
C VAL A 18 28.18 28.10 2.71
N LEU A 19 29.33 28.66 2.34
CA LEU A 19 30.19 28.28 1.25
C LEU A 19 31.25 27.27 1.74
N PHE A 20 31.50 26.27 0.88
CA PHE A 20 32.73 25.50 0.67
C PHE A 20 33.35 24.68 1.81
N SER A 21 33.54 23.38 1.50
CA SER A 21 34.86 22.74 1.57
C SER A 21 34.91 21.57 0.57
N VAL A 22 35.50 21.84 -0.59
CA VAL A 22 36.03 20.81 -1.49
C VAL A 22 37.50 20.61 -1.07
N VAL A 23 37.81 19.45 -0.51
CA VAL A 23 39.17 18.91 -0.30
C VAL A 23 38.97 17.41 -0.55
N GLY A 24 39.65 16.69 -1.41
CA GLY A 24 40.93 16.84 -2.07
C GLY A 24 41.47 15.41 -2.21
N CYS A 25 41.91 15.03 -3.41
CA CYS A 25 42.43 13.70 -3.76
C CYS A 25 43.77 13.37 -3.07
N GLU A 26 43.99 12.07 -2.84
CA GLU A 26 45.27 11.32 -2.87
C GLU A 26 46.44 11.71 -1.93
N SER A 27 46.79 10.82 -0.99
CA SER A 27 47.97 9.90 -1.07
C SER A 27 48.36 9.30 0.29
N ASP A 28 48.77 8.04 0.24
CA ASP A 28 49.26 7.11 1.29
C ASP A 28 50.13 7.67 2.43
N SER A 29 49.90 7.17 3.67
CA SER A 29 50.91 6.37 4.38
C SER A 29 50.42 5.76 5.71
N SER A 30 50.74 4.47 5.87
CA SER A 30 51.17 3.79 7.12
C SER A 30 50.11 3.29 8.11
N ASN A 31 49.75 2.01 7.92
CA ASN A 31 49.70 0.92 8.90
C ASN A 31 49.46 1.26 10.38
N ASP A 32 48.28 0.91 10.88
CA ASP A 32 48.17 0.20 12.15
C ASP A 32 47.13 -0.91 12.04
N ALA A 33 47.63 -2.14 12.10
CA ALA A 33 46.84 -3.35 12.10
C ALA A 33 46.14 -3.49 13.45
N SER A 34 44.95 -2.93 13.57
CA SER A 34 43.98 -3.35 14.57
C SER A 34 42.95 -4.23 13.86
N SER A 35 43.08 -5.54 14.04
CA SER A 35 42.12 -6.55 13.60
C SER A 35 40.82 -6.41 14.39
N THR A 36 40.11 -5.30 14.20
CA THR A 36 38.69 -5.21 14.49
C THR A 36 38.01 -5.88 13.31
N SER A 37 37.47 -7.07 13.52
CA SER A 37 36.51 -7.67 12.60
C SER A 37 35.38 -6.68 12.41
N ILE A 38 35.45 -5.90 11.33
CA ILE A 38 34.34 -5.08 10.85
C ILE A 38 33.23 -6.09 10.59
N ALA A 39 32.27 -6.13 11.50
CA ALA A 39 30.97 -6.68 11.19
C ALA A 39 30.50 -5.87 9.98
N ILE A 40 30.57 -6.48 8.79
CA ILE A 40 29.98 -5.92 7.58
C ILE A 40 28.51 -5.75 7.93
N ALA A 41 28.10 -4.51 8.21
CA ALA A 41 26.69 -4.17 8.31
C ALA A 41 26.06 -4.67 7.00
N PRO A 42 24.90 -5.37 7.05
CA PRO A 42 24.24 -5.76 5.82
C PRO A 42 23.98 -4.48 5.04
N ASN A 43 24.63 -4.35 3.86
CA ASN A 43 24.36 -3.24 2.97
C ASN A 43 22.87 -3.30 2.62
N GLU A 44 22.13 -2.21 2.81
CA GLU A 44 20.75 -2.17 2.37
C GLU A 44 20.70 -2.45 0.87
N PRO A 45 19.80 -3.33 0.40
CA PRO A 45 19.72 -3.71 -1.00
C PRO A 45 19.34 -2.49 -1.84
N THR A 46 20.00 -2.34 -2.97
CA THR A 46 19.74 -1.24 -3.91
C THR A 46 18.41 -1.43 -4.64
N VAL A 47 17.85 -0.35 -5.19
CA VAL A 47 16.62 -0.41 -6.03
C VAL A 47 16.73 -1.42 -7.16
N ALA A 48 17.90 -1.50 -7.81
CA ALA A 48 18.13 -2.42 -8.91
C ALA A 48 18.13 -3.89 -8.43
N GLU A 49 18.72 -4.18 -7.27
CA GLU A 49 18.70 -5.53 -6.69
C GLU A 49 17.28 -5.94 -6.27
N ILE A 50 16.54 -5.04 -5.61
CA ILE A 50 15.15 -5.30 -5.19
C ILE A 50 14.25 -5.59 -6.39
N ASN A 51 14.38 -4.83 -7.48
CA ASN A 51 13.55 -5.03 -8.67
C ASN A 51 14.03 -6.22 -9.51
N ALA A 52 15.33 -6.53 -9.53
CA ALA A 52 15.83 -7.75 -10.17
C ALA A 52 15.26 -9.01 -9.53
N ASP A 53 15.10 -9.03 -8.21
CA ASP A 53 14.47 -10.14 -7.46
C ASP A 53 12.98 -10.33 -7.80
N ARG A 54 12.31 -9.31 -8.36
CA ARG A 54 10.90 -9.39 -8.79
C ARG A 54 10.72 -10.00 -10.17
N GLY A 55 11.79 -10.07 -10.98
CA GLY A 55 11.77 -10.62 -12.34
C GLY A 55 11.34 -9.61 -13.39
N ASP A 56 10.71 -10.09 -14.47
CA ASP A 56 10.23 -9.25 -15.57
C ASP A 56 8.88 -8.61 -15.23
N ALA A 57 8.77 -7.29 -15.43
CA ALA A 57 7.57 -6.53 -15.10
C ALA A 57 6.35 -6.95 -15.94
N CYS A 58 6.54 -7.28 -17.22
CA CYS A 58 5.42 -7.65 -18.09
C CYS A 58 5.00 -9.11 -17.90
N GLU A 59 5.93 -10.01 -17.59
CA GLU A 59 5.61 -11.35 -17.10
C GLU A 59 4.83 -11.28 -15.78
N CYS A 60 5.22 -10.38 -14.87
CA CYS A 60 4.49 -10.13 -13.63
C CYS A 60 3.04 -9.70 -13.91
N VAL A 61 2.83 -8.70 -14.78
CA VAL A 61 1.49 -8.22 -15.14
C VAL A 61 0.66 -9.33 -15.81
N ASN A 62 1.23 -10.07 -16.76
CA ASN A 62 0.53 -11.15 -17.46
C ASN A 62 0.12 -12.28 -16.50
N SER A 63 1.01 -12.71 -15.62
CA SER A 63 0.69 -13.74 -14.63
C SER A 63 -0.34 -13.26 -13.62
N THR A 64 -0.30 -11.98 -13.25
CA THR A 64 -1.30 -11.35 -12.36
C THR A 64 -2.66 -11.29 -13.04
N LEU A 65 -2.72 -10.95 -14.32
CA LEU A 65 -3.98 -10.93 -15.08
C LEU A 65 -4.66 -12.30 -15.05
N VAL A 66 -3.92 -13.39 -15.30
CA VAL A 66 -4.47 -14.75 -15.22
C VAL A 66 -5.04 -15.07 -13.84
N LYS A 67 -4.35 -14.67 -12.76
CA LYS A 67 -4.86 -14.86 -11.39
C LYS A 67 -6.14 -14.05 -11.13
N ILE A 68 -6.20 -12.82 -11.66
CA ILE A 68 -7.37 -11.95 -11.51
C ILE A 68 -8.55 -12.48 -12.33
N ASP A 69 -8.32 -13.06 -13.50
CA ASP A 69 -9.38 -13.68 -14.31
C ASP A 69 -10.01 -14.84 -13.55
N VAL A 70 -9.19 -15.76 -13.00
CA VAL A 70 -9.66 -16.86 -12.14
C VAL A 70 -10.42 -16.33 -10.93
N PHE A 71 -9.86 -15.34 -10.23
CA PHE A 71 -10.53 -14.71 -9.08
C PHE A 71 -11.89 -14.11 -9.46
N THR A 72 -11.97 -13.46 -10.63
CA THR A 72 -13.21 -12.85 -11.14
C THR A 72 -14.25 -13.90 -11.50
N GLU A 73 -13.83 -15.04 -12.07
CA GLU A 73 -14.71 -16.19 -12.31
C GLU A 73 -15.28 -16.75 -11.00
N GLU A 74 -14.44 -16.94 -9.99
CA GLU A 74 -14.86 -17.40 -8.65
C GLU A 74 -15.83 -16.41 -7.98
N MET A 75 -15.55 -15.12 -8.11
CA MET A 75 -16.43 -14.04 -7.63
C MET A 75 -17.79 -14.10 -8.31
N ASN A 76 -17.83 -14.22 -9.63
CA ASN A 76 -19.09 -14.33 -10.39
C ASN A 76 -19.84 -15.64 -10.11
N ALA A 77 -19.12 -16.72 -9.77
CA ALA A 77 -19.71 -17.98 -9.30
C ALA A 77 -20.24 -17.89 -7.85
N GLY A 78 -20.05 -16.75 -7.19
CA GLY A 78 -20.49 -16.52 -5.82
C GLY A 78 -19.71 -17.32 -4.78
N VAL A 79 -18.45 -17.64 -5.05
CA VAL A 79 -17.56 -18.33 -4.09
C VAL A 79 -17.38 -17.46 -2.84
N TYR A 80 -17.15 -16.16 -3.02
CA TYR A 80 -17.00 -15.19 -1.94
C TYR A 80 -18.39 -14.74 -1.43
N LYS A 81 -18.68 -15.00 -0.15
CA LYS A 81 -19.99 -14.71 0.46
C LYS A 81 -20.02 -13.38 1.20
N THR A 82 -18.86 -12.93 1.68
CA THR A 82 -18.70 -11.68 2.39
C THR A 82 -17.69 -10.77 1.71
N SER A 83 -17.75 -9.48 2.01
CA SER A 83 -16.76 -8.48 1.58
C SER A 83 -15.37 -8.79 2.14
N GLN A 84 -15.29 -9.40 3.32
CA GLN A 84 -14.04 -9.88 3.92
C GLN A 84 -13.44 -11.05 3.13
N ASP A 85 -14.24 -12.05 2.77
CA ASP A 85 -13.78 -13.20 1.97
C ASP A 85 -13.28 -12.74 0.59
N LEU A 86 -14.01 -11.82 -0.03
CA LEU A 86 -13.63 -11.24 -1.33
C LEU A 86 -12.28 -10.52 -1.23
N ASN A 87 -12.07 -9.71 -0.18
CA ASN A 87 -10.80 -9.02 0.04
C ASN A 87 -9.64 -10.00 0.28
N ALA A 88 -9.88 -11.09 1.01
CA ALA A 88 -8.87 -12.13 1.24
C ALA A 88 -8.50 -12.85 -0.06
N GLY A 89 -9.49 -13.23 -0.87
CA GLY A 89 -9.26 -13.82 -2.19
C GLY A 89 -8.49 -12.89 -3.13
N LEU A 90 -8.84 -11.60 -3.13
CA LEU A 90 -8.14 -10.58 -3.92
C LEU A 90 -6.67 -10.44 -3.51
N ALA A 91 -6.39 -10.43 -2.21
CA ALA A 91 -5.02 -10.35 -1.70
C ALA A 91 -4.18 -11.56 -2.17
N ILE A 92 -4.78 -12.76 -2.22
CA ILE A 92 -4.13 -13.95 -2.77
C ILE A 92 -3.87 -13.79 -4.27
N ALA A 93 -4.87 -13.34 -5.03
CA ALA A 93 -4.76 -13.13 -6.48
C ALA A 93 -3.68 -12.11 -6.84
N MET A 94 -3.51 -11.07 -6.02
CA MET A 94 -2.50 -10.02 -6.19
C MET A 94 -1.13 -10.34 -5.57
N SER A 95 -1.00 -11.45 -4.85
CA SER A 95 0.26 -11.81 -4.20
C SER A 95 1.36 -12.20 -5.20
N GLY A 96 2.62 -12.01 -4.78
CA GLY A 96 3.81 -12.36 -5.55
C GLY A 96 4.54 -11.13 -6.07
N CYS A 97 4.76 -11.05 -7.37
CA CYS A 97 5.59 -10.00 -7.98
C CYS A 97 4.99 -8.58 -7.86
N MET A 98 3.69 -8.45 -7.60
CA MET A 98 3.01 -7.17 -7.36
C MET A 98 3.15 -6.68 -5.91
N GLU A 99 3.72 -7.49 -5.02
CA GLU A 99 3.83 -7.16 -3.60
C GLU A 99 4.84 -6.03 -3.36
N LEU A 100 4.44 -5.08 -2.51
CA LEU A 100 5.30 -3.97 -2.09
C LEU A 100 6.44 -4.49 -1.21
N LYS A 101 7.66 -3.99 -1.44
CA LYS A 101 8.84 -4.36 -0.65
C LYS A 101 9.12 -3.38 0.47
N ASN A 102 8.21 -2.42 0.71
CA ASN A 102 8.36 -1.31 1.66
C ASN A 102 9.61 -0.47 1.36
N HIS A 103 10.00 -0.42 0.09
CA HIS A 103 11.10 0.41 -0.39
C HIS A 103 10.52 1.36 -1.43
N GLN A 104 10.26 2.60 -1.03
CA GLN A 104 9.45 3.53 -1.80
C GLN A 104 9.97 3.76 -3.22
N GLU A 105 11.28 3.94 -3.41
CA GLU A 105 11.87 4.13 -4.72
C GLU A 105 11.75 2.87 -5.60
N ALA A 106 11.97 1.69 -5.04
CA ALA A 106 11.87 0.43 -5.77
C ALA A 106 10.42 0.12 -6.16
N ASP A 107 9.48 0.27 -5.23
CA ASP A 107 8.04 0.09 -5.46
C ASP A 107 7.51 1.06 -6.53
N LYS A 108 7.99 2.30 -6.52
CA LYS A 108 7.64 3.30 -7.55
C LYS A 108 8.22 2.95 -8.91
N ALA A 109 9.50 2.58 -8.98
CA ALA A 109 10.15 2.19 -10.24
C ALA A 109 9.47 0.96 -10.83
N TRP A 110 9.18 -0.04 -10.00
CA TRP A 110 8.48 -1.26 -10.39
C TRP A 110 7.08 -0.98 -10.95
N SER A 111 6.31 -0.12 -10.26
CA SER A 111 4.98 0.29 -10.73
C SER A 111 5.04 1.01 -12.08
N LEU A 112 6.08 1.81 -12.32
CA LEU A 112 6.27 2.51 -13.59
C LEU A 112 6.61 1.53 -14.72
N GLU A 113 7.48 0.55 -14.48
CA GLU A 113 7.81 -0.50 -15.45
C GLU A 113 6.57 -1.32 -15.82
N MET A 114 5.79 -1.77 -14.83
CA MET A 114 4.55 -2.51 -15.06
C MET A 114 3.51 -1.69 -15.83
N SER A 115 3.43 -0.37 -15.60
CA SER A 115 2.49 0.50 -16.31
C SER A 115 2.76 0.61 -17.81
N GLY A 116 3.98 0.27 -18.25
CA GLY A 116 4.36 0.21 -19.66
C GLY A 116 3.92 -1.07 -20.37
N CYS A 117 3.45 -2.08 -19.63
CA CYS A 117 3.04 -3.37 -20.21
C CYS A 117 1.63 -3.28 -20.80
N GLU A 118 1.43 -3.86 -21.97
CA GLU A 118 0.15 -3.82 -22.72
C GLU A 118 -1.04 -4.34 -21.88
N ALA A 119 -0.83 -5.45 -21.17
CA ALA A 119 -1.83 -6.08 -20.31
C ALA A 119 -2.14 -5.32 -19.01
N PHE A 120 -1.38 -4.27 -18.66
CA PHE A 120 -1.58 -3.52 -17.42
C PHE A 120 -2.96 -2.84 -17.38
N SER A 121 -3.42 -2.36 -18.54
CA SER A 121 -4.76 -1.78 -18.68
C SER A 121 -5.86 -2.78 -18.31
N GLN A 122 -5.70 -4.05 -18.68
CA GLN A 122 -6.67 -5.11 -18.42
C GLN A 122 -6.70 -5.46 -16.92
N VAL A 123 -5.53 -5.54 -16.28
CA VAL A 123 -5.43 -5.71 -14.81
C VAL A 123 -6.17 -4.59 -14.07
N ARG A 124 -5.97 -3.33 -14.49
CA ARG A 124 -6.66 -2.18 -13.90
C ARG A 124 -8.18 -2.27 -14.10
N ASP A 125 -8.63 -2.62 -15.30
CA ASP A 125 -10.05 -2.67 -15.62
C ASP A 125 -10.75 -3.80 -14.84
N ALA A 126 -10.10 -4.97 -14.72
CA ALA A 126 -10.58 -6.05 -13.88
C ALA A 126 -10.68 -5.64 -12.40
N MET A 127 -9.70 -4.88 -11.88
CA MET A 127 -9.78 -4.34 -10.51
C MET A 127 -10.96 -3.39 -10.28
N MET A 128 -11.42 -2.68 -11.31
CA MET A 128 -12.65 -1.88 -11.20
C MET A 128 -13.88 -2.76 -11.03
N VAL A 129 -13.96 -3.87 -11.77
CA VAL A 129 -15.05 -4.84 -11.65
C VAL A 129 -15.07 -5.48 -10.26
N VAL A 130 -13.90 -5.83 -9.73
CA VAL A 130 -13.76 -6.39 -8.37
C VAL A 130 -14.25 -5.39 -7.32
N ARG A 131 -13.83 -4.12 -7.42
CA ARG A 131 -14.28 -3.05 -6.52
C ARG A 131 -15.81 -2.90 -6.56
N ASP A 132 -16.40 -2.88 -7.74
CA ASP A 132 -17.84 -2.65 -7.88
C ASP A 132 -18.64 -3.81 -7.26
N ASN A 133 -18.16 -5.06 -7.40
CA ASN A 133 -18.76 -6.22 -6.72
C ASN A 133 -18.56 -6.19 -5.20
N ALA A 134 -17.38 -5.76 -4.73
CA ALA A 134 -17.13 -5.58 -3.30
C ALA A 134 -18.09 -4.57 -2.66
N LEU A 135 -18.44 -3.50 -3.40
CA LEU A 135 -19.45 -2.53 -2.95
C LEU A 135 -20.83 -3.17 -2.83
N VAL A 136 -21.26 -3.97 -3.81
CA VAL A 136 -22.55 -4.68 -3.77
C VAL A 136 -22.64 -5.61 -2.57
N LEU A 137 -21.58 -6.40 -2.29
CA LEU A 137 -21.55 -7.28 -1.13
C LEU A 137 -21.62 -6.49 0.18
N LYS A 138 -20.87 -5.40 0.28
CA LYS A 138 -20.86 -4.55 1.46
C LYS A 138 -22.21 -3.89 1.71
N GLU A 139 -22.90 -3.43 0.67
CA GLU A 139 -24.25 -2.89 0.78
C GLU A 139 -25.24 -3.97 1.25
N ALA A 140 -25.16 -5.18 0.69
CA ALA A 140 -25.99 -6.31 1.10
C ALA A 140 -25.78 -6.69 2.58
N GLU A 141 -24.52 -6.70 3.06
CA GLU A 141 -24.17 -6.95 4.45
C GLU A 141 -24.73 -5.87 5.39
N GLN A 142 -24.62 -4.59 5.01
CA GLN A 142 -25.16 -3.48 5.78
C GLN A 142 -26.69 -3.51 5.86
N ASP A 143 -27.35 -3.82 4.74
CA ASP A 143 -28.80 -4.00 4.68
C ASP A 143 -29.27 -5.16 5.56
N GLN A 144 -28.54 -6.28 5.55
CA GLN A 144 -28.82 -7.42 6.41
C GLN A 144 -28.64 -7.05 7.89
N PHE A 145 -27.55 -6.35 8.23
CA PHE A 145 -27.31 -5.85 9.57
C PHE A 145 -28.47 -4.97 10.04
N ALA A 146 -28.90 -4.00 9.24
CA ALA A 146 -30.00 -3.09 9.55
C ALA A 146 -31.34 -3.82 9.75
N LYS A 147 -31.68 -4.76 8.85
CA LYS A 147 -32.93 -5.56 8.96
C LYS A 147 -32.96 -6.39 10.24
N GLU A 148 -31.86 -7.02 10.58
CA GLU A 148 -31.78 -7.85 11.77
C GLU A 148 -31.75 -7.01 13.06
N VAL A 149 -31.16 -5.80 13.05
CA VAL A 149 -31.29 -4.84 14.16
C VAL A 149 -32.75 -4.42 14.38
N VAL A 150 -33.50 -4.15 13.30
CA VAL A 150 -34.94 -3.87 13.38
C VAL A 150 -35.73 -5.07 13.90
N LYS A 151 -35.35 -6.29 13.53
CA LYS A 151 -35.95 -7.52 14.08
C LYS A 151 -35.65 -7.69 15.57
N GLU A 152 -34.47 -7.25 16.01
CA GLU A 152 -34.03 -7.25 17.41
C GLU A 152 -34.54 -6.03 18.21
N ASN A 153 -35.56 -5.30 17.73
CA ASN A 153 -36.20 -4.11 18.34
C ASN A 153 -36.62 -4.23 19.83
N GLY A 154 -36.41 -5.37 20.50
CA GLY A 154 -36.52 -5.55 21.95
C GLY A 154 -35.22 -5.37 22.75
N LYS A 155 -34.03 -5.30 22.13
CA LYS A 155 -32.73 -5.21 22.83
C LYS A 155 -32.08 -3.82 22.84
N GLY A 156 -32.59 -2.87 22.05
CA GLY A 156 -32.06 -1.50 21.99
C GLY A 156 -30.57 -1.44 21.62
N ALA A 157 -29.85 -0.44 22.14
CA ALA A 157 -28.42 -0.23 21.86
C ALA A 157 -27.53 -1.43 22.26
N SER A 158 -27.95 -2.23 23.24
CA SER A 158 -27.23 -3.43 23.67
C SER A 158 -27.23 -4.51 22.59
N GLY A 159 -28.31 -4.65 21.83
CA GLY A 159 -28.37 -5.57 20.68
C GLY A 159 -27.43 -5.15 19.55
N ILE A 160 -27.30 -3.84 19.31
CA ILE A 160 -26.35 -3.30 18.32
C ILE A 160 -24.90 -3.54 18.78
N LEU A 161 -24.59 -3.28 20.05
CA LEU A 161 -23.25 -3.50 20.61
C LEU A 161 -22.85 -4.97 20.65
N ASP A 162 -23.77 -5.87 21.01
CA ASP A 162 -23.54 -7.31 20.96
C ASP A 162 -23.25 -7.75 19.52
N ARG A 163 -24.02 -7.26 18.54
CA ARG A 163 -23.80 -7.58 17.12
C ARG A 163 -22.50 -7.01 16.57
N LEU A 164 -22.11 -5.81 16.98
CA LEU A 164 -20.81 -5.21 16.60
C LEU A 164 -19.65 -5.99 17.22
N ARG A 165 -19.79 -6.43 18.47
CA ARG A 165 -18.81 -7.30 19.14
C ARG A 165 -18.71 -8.65 18.44
N ASP A 166 -19.84 -9.26 18.12
CA ASP A 166 -19.86 -10.60 17.52
C ASP A 166 -19.36 -10.54 16.07
N GLY A 167 -19.75 -9.51 15.31
CA GLY A 167 -19.25 -9.25 13.95
C GLY A 167 -17.77 -8.84 13.88
N THR A 168 -17.13 -8.52 15.02
CA THR A 168 -15.67 -8.36 15.12
C THR A 168 -14.95 -9.58 15.69
N GLN A 169 -15.69 -10.59 16.17
CA GLN A 169 -15.12 -11.84 16.74
C GLN A 169 -15.35 -13.07 15.86
N SER A 170 -16.34 -13.06 14.97
CA SER A 170 -16.49 -14.07 13.93
C SER A 170 -15.55 -13.78 12.76
N ASN A 171 -14.37 -14.38 12.78
CA ASN A 171 -13.31 -14.42 11.75
C ASN A 171 -12.29 -13.27 11.75
#